data_AF-A0A934B6C6-F1
#
_entry.id   AF-A0A934B6C6-F1
#
_cell.length_a   1.000
_cell.length_b   1.000
_cell.length_c   1.000
_cell.angle_alpha   90.00
_cell.angle_beta   90.00
_cell.angle_gamma   90.00
#
_symmetry.space_group_name_H-M   'P 1'
#
loop_
_entity.id
_entity.type
_entity.pdbx_description
1 polymer ?
#
loop_
_entity_poly.entity_id
_entity_poly.type
_entity_poly.pdbx_seq_one_letter_code
_entity_poly.pdbx_strand_id
1 'polypeptide(L)' 'MFIFGNFFHAVAYILDTLLSIYMWIIIISALISWVNPDPYNPIVRFLHSVTDPVLRPIRRKLGF' A
#
# COMPACT_ATOMS: atom_id res chain seq x y z
N MET A 1 9.91 30.50 13.09
CA MET A 1 8.98 31.19 12.16
C MET A 1 7.80 30.27 11.87
N PHE A 2 6.58 30.78 12.03
CA PHE A 2 5.30 30.06 11.85
C PHE A 2 5.19 29.30 10.52
N ILE A 3 5.76 29.85 9.44
CA ILE A 3 5.70 29.29 8.07
C ILE A 3 6.38 27.92 7.98
N PHE A 4 7.57 27.75 8.55
CA PHE A 4 8.29 26.48 8.48
C PHE A 4 7.54 25.37 9.23
N GLY A 5 6.98 25.66 10.41
CA GLY A 5 6.18 24.70 11.18
C GLY A 5 4.95 24.22 10.41
N ASN A 6 4.20 25.14 9.79
CA ASN A 6 3.03 24.78 8.99
C ASN A 6 3.39 23.98 7.73
N PHE A 7 4.51 24.31 7.08
CA PHE A 7 4.98 23.57 5.91
C PHE A 7 5.31 22.11 6.26
N PHE A 8 6.10 21.88 7.32
CA PHE A 8 6.39 20.52 7.78
C PHE A 8 5.14 19.77 8.21
N HIS A 9 4.19 20.44 8.88
CA HIS A 9 2.93 19.83 9.27
C HIS A 9 2.08 19.41 8.06
N ALA A 10 2.00 20.25 7.02
CA ALA A 10 1.27 19.92 5.79
C ALA A 10 1.91 18.72 5.07
N VAL A 11 3.23 18.69 4.96
CA VAL A 11 3.96 17.56 4.35
C VAL A 11 3.75 16.28 5.16
N ALA A 12 3.88 16.35 6.50
CA ALA A 12 3.64 15.21 7.38
C ALA A 12 2.22 14.68 7.25
N TYR A 13 1.22 15.56 7.19
CA TYR A 13 -0.18 15.17 7.02
C TYR A 13 -0.45 14.47 5.69
N ILE A 14 0.12 14.97 4.59
CA ILE A 14 0.00 14.32 3.27
C ILE A 14 0.66 12.93 3.31
N LEU A 15 1.86 12.83 3.87
CA LEU A 15 2.57 11.55 3.99
C LEU A 15 1.80 10.55 4.85
N ASP A 16 1.28 10.98 6.00
CA ASP A 16 0.48 10.15 6.90
C ASP A 16 -0.79 9.62 6.21
N THR A 17 -1.48 10.50 5.46
CA THR A 17 -2.66 10.11 4.69
C THR A 17 -2.31 9.09 3.60
N LEU A 18 -1.24 9.32 2.84
CA LEU A 18 -0.79 8.41 1.78
C LEU A 18 -0.39 7.04 2.34
N LEU A 19 0.35 7.02 3.46
CA LEU A 19 0.75 5.78 4.13
C LEU A 19 -0.46 5.03 4.68
N SER A 20 -1.43 5.74 5.26
CA SER A 20 -2.68 5.15 5.75
C SER A 20 -3.48 4.51 4.62
N ILE A 21 -3.63 5.19 3.48
CA ILE A 21 -4.28 4.63 2.28
C ILE A 21 -3.52 3.40 1.78
N TYR A 22 -2.19 3.48 1.72
CA TYR A 22 -1.35 2.35 1.29
C TYR A 22 -1.50 1.13 2.20
N MET A 23 -1.59 1.33 3.50
CA MET A 23 -1.87 0.27 4.47
C MET A 23 -3.22 -0.41 4.19
N TRP A 24 -4.28 0.37 3.94
CA TRP A 24 -5.59 -0.18 3.56
C TRP A 24 -5.55 -0.97 2.26
N ILE A 25 -4.79 -0.51 1.25
CA ILE A 25 -4.59 -1.25 -0.01
C ILE A 25 -3.97 -2.62 0.25
N ILE A 26 -2.93 -2.70 1.11
CA ILE A 26 -2.31 -3.97 1.48
C ILE A 26 -3.32 -4.89 2.18
N ILE A 27 -4.10 -4.37 3.13
CA ILE A 27 -5.13 -5.14 3.84
C ILE A 27 -6.15 -5.69 2.85
N ILE A 28 -6.67 -4.86 1.94
CA ILE A 28 -7.62 -5.28 0.90
C ILE A 28 -7.00 -6.35 0.00
N SER A 29 -5.75 -6.17 -0.43
CA SER A 29 -5.04 -7.17 -1.24
C SER A 29 -4.90 -8.50 -0.50
N ALA A 30 -4.63 -8.48 0.82
CA ALA A 30 -4.56 -9.68 1.65
C ALA A 30 -5.93 -10.36 1.78
N LEU A 31 -7.00 -9.61 2.04
CA LEU A 31 -8.36 -10.13 2.11
C LEU A 31 -8.80 -10.76 0.79
N ILE A 32 -8.52 -10.09 -0.33
CA ILE A 32 -8.85 -10.58 -1.67
C ILE A 32 -8.06 -11.87 -1.97
N SER A 33 -6.85 -12.03 -1.46
CA SER A 33 -6.06 -13.26 -1.65
C SER A 33 -6.72 -14.51 -1.06
N TRP A 34 -7.56 -14.36 -0.03
CA TRP A 34 -8.27 -15.49 0.60
C TRP A 34 -9.42 -16.05 -0.24
N VAL A 35 -9.99 -15.25 -1.15
CA VAL A 35 -11.16 -15.67 -1.95
C VAL A 35 -10.80 -16.20 -3.33
N ASN A 36 -9.51 -16.44 -3.60
CA ASN A 36 -8.99 -16.88 -4.90
C ASN A 36 -9.48 -16.00 -6.08
N PRO A 37 -8.99 -14.76 -6.17
CA PRO A 37 -9.51 -13.78 -7.11
C PRO A 37 -9.13 -14.11 -8.56
N ASP A 38 -9.96 -13.72 -9.51
CA ASP A 38 -9.65 -13.88 -10.94
C ASP A 38 -8.40 -13.06 -11.33
N PRO A 39 -7.30 -13.70 -11.78
CA PRO A 39 -6.06 -13.03 -12.15
C PRO A 39 -6.20 -12.04 -13.32
N TYR A 40 -7.24 -12.19 -14.15
CA TYR A 40 -7.48 -11.31 -15.29
C TYR A 40 -8.23 -10.03 -14.92
N ASN A 41 -8.75 -9.93 -13.69
CA ASN A 41 -9.44 -8.73 -13.24
C ASN A 41 -8.44 -7.54 -13.15
N PRO A 42 -8.71 -6.40 -13.80
CA PRO A 42 -7.83 -5.23 -13.75
C PRO A 42 -7.59 -4.71 -12.33
N ILE A 43 -8.58 -4.83 -11.43
CA ILE A 43 -8.44 -4.39 -10.02
C ILE A 43 -7.41 -5.28 -9.30
N VAL A 44 -7.47 -6.59 -9.51
CA VAL A 44 -6.55 -7.56 -8.89
C VAL A 44 -5.13 -7.33 -9.40
N ARG A 45 -4.95 -7.11 -10.72
CA ARG A 45 -3.65 -6.77 -11.30
C ARG A 45 -3.10 -5.45 -10.75
N PHE A 46 -3.95 -4.44 -10.59
CA PHE A 46 -3.55 -3.17 -9.98
C PHE A 46 -3.08 -3.38 -8.53
N LEU A 47 -3.87 -4.05 -7.70
CA LEU A 47 -3.51 -4.35 -6.31
C LEU A 47 -2.19 -5.10 -6.22
N HIS A 48 -2.01 -6.14 -7.04
CA HIS A 48 -0.74 -6.85 -7.11
C HIS A 48 0.40 -5.93 -7.54
N SER A 49 0.24 -5.12 -8.59
CA SER A 49 1.31 -4.24 -9.07
C SER A 49 1.75 -3.20 -8.03
N VAL A 50 0.82 -2.68 -7.23
CA VAL A 50 1.07 -1.67 -6.19
C VAL A 50 1.64 -2.29 -4.91
N THR A 51 1.26 -3.52 -4.60
CA THR A 51 1.71 -4.22 -3.39
C THR A 51 2.97 -5.05 -3.61
N ASP A 52 3.27 -5.49 -4.85
CA ASP A 52 4.44 -6.33 -5.18
C ASP A 52 5.79 -5.73 -4.74
N PRO A 53 6.08 -4.42 -4.90
CA PRO A 53 7.36 -3.86 -4.43
C PRO A 53 7.63 -4.10 -2.95
N VAL A 54 6.59 -4.11 -2.12
CA VAL A 54 6.68 -4.31 -0.66
C VAL A 54 6.49 -5.76 -0.27
N LEU A 55 5.54 -6.48 -0.89
CA LEU A 55 5.21 -7.86 -0.56
C LEU A 55 6.19 -8.87 -1.15
N ARG A 56 6.82 -8.60 -2.30
CA ARG A 56 7.80 -9.49 -2.95
C ARG A 56 9.02 -9.78 -2.08
N PRO A 57 9.71 -8.79 -1.46
CA PRO A 57 10.82 -9.10 -0.55
C PRO A 57 10.36 -9.85 0.71
N ILE A 58 9.14 -9.59 1.19
CA ILE A 58 8.57 -10.31 2.34
C ILE A 58 8.32 -11.79 1.99
N ARG A 59 7.66 -12.06 0.86
CA ARG A 59 7.44 -13.43 0.35
C ARG A 59 8.74 -14.20 0.17
N ARG A 60 9.74 -13.55 -0.45
CA ARG A 60 11.07 -14.15 -0.65
C ARG A 60 11.75 -14.55 0.66
N LYS A 61 11.54 -13.79 1.74
CA LYS A 61 12.06 -14.14 3.08
C LYS A 61 11.29 -15.27 3.75
N LEU A 62 9.98 -15.37 3.47
CA LEU A 62 9.12 -16.42 4.02
C LEU A 62 9.23 -17.77 3.28
N GLY A 63 10.00 -17.83 2.18
CA GLY A 63 10.27 -19.07 1.46
C GLY A 63 9.19 -19.48 0.46
N PHE A 64 8.33 -18.56 0.05
CA PHE A 64 7.35 -18.73 -1.03
C PHE A 64 7.87 -18.15 -2.35
#